data_AF-A0AAN9GMQ7-F1
#
_entry.id   AF-A0AAN9GMQ7-F1
#
_cell.length_a   1.000
_cell.length_b   1.000
_cell.length_c   1.000
_cell.angle_alpha   90.00
_cell.angle_beta   90.00
_cell.angle_gamma   90.00
#
_symmetry.space_group_name_H-M   'P 1'
#
loop_
_entity.id
_entity.type
_entity.pdbx_description
1 polymer ?
#
loop_
_entity_poly.entity_id
_entity_poly.type
_entity_poly.pdbx_seq_one_letter_code
_entity_poly.pdbx_strand_id
1 'polypeptide(L)'
;MVSLVNKKMRCSEHHMEYVAWLMTPIPHTKTTTFLTRAALRTGHNRLNHHMATKLKLVPSPLCSCGKNQTAEHILQACPYHSALRDTIWLEETALQKKLYGPREDLERTARFALQSGLTI
;
A
#
# COMPACT_ATOMS: atom_id res chain seq x y z
N MET A 1 43.37 14.20 29.67
CA MET A 1 42.85 14.99 28.53
C MET A 1 43.14 14.20 27.26
N VAL A 2 42.24 13.77 26.38
CA VAL A 2 40.77 13.75 26.30
C VAL A 2 40.42 12.53 25.43
N SER A 3 39.38 11.83 25.89
CA SER A 3 38.43 10.89 25.28
C SER A 3 38.65 10.29 23.88
N LEU A 4 38.64 8.94 23.87
CA LEU A 4 37.97 8.11 22.87
C LEU A 4 36.46 8.41 22.88
N VAL A 5 35.85 8.82 21.77
CA VAL A 5 34.39 8.88 21.66
C VAL A 5 33.87 8.07 20.48
N ASN A 6 33.00 7.14 20.87
CA ASN A 6 32.33 6.13 20.11
C ASN A 6 31.42 6.66 18.98
N LYS A 7 31.40 5.83 17.94
CA LYS A 7 30.44 5.75 16.85
C LYS A 7 28.99 5.73 17.37
N LYS A 8 28.30 6.87 17.37
CA LYS A 8 26.83 6.92 17.48
C LYS A 8 26.28 8.18 16.80
N MET A 9 26.31 8.18 15.47
CA MET A 9 25.57 9.17 14.70
C MET A 9 24.08 8.82 14.82
N ARG A 10 23.33 9.80 15.30
CA ARG A 10 21.99 9.71 15.89
C ARG A 10 20.94 9.72 14.77
N CYS A 11 20.25 8.60 14.58
CA CYS A 11 19.29 8.37 13.49
C CYS A 11 17.83 8.67 13.92
N SER A 12 17.58 9.78 14.63
CA SER A 12 16.26 9.99 15.29
C SER A 12 15.40 11.12 14.74
N GLU A 13 15.93 12.08 13.98
CA GLU A 13 15.13 13.26 13.57
C GLU A 13 14.55 13.14 12.15
N HIS A 14 15.29 12.64 11.16
CA HIS A 14 14.74 12.42 9.80
C HIS A 14 13.69 11.30 9.69
N HIS A 15 13.61 10.40 10.67
CA HIS A 15 12.63 9.31 10.62
C HIS A 15 11.21 9.82 10.91
N MET A 16 11.04 10.83 11.77
CA MET A 16 9.70 11.37 12.06
C MET A 16 9.12 12.18 10.91
N GLU A 17 9.93 12.91 10.14
CA GLU A 17 9.44 13.63 8.96
C GLU A 17 9.00 12.69 7.83
N TYR A 18 9.74 11.59 7.61
CA TYR A 18 9.35 10.57 6.64
C TYR A 18 8.04 9.88 7.05
N VAL A 19 7.88 9.54 8.33
CA VAL A 19 6.67 8.92 8.87
C VAL A 19 5.49 9.91 8.87
N ALA A 20 5.73 11.21 9.07
CA ALA A 20 4.71 12.25 9.00
C ALA A 20 4.18 12.46 7.56
N TRP A 21 5.06 12.53 6.55
CA TRP A 21 4.66 12.60 5.14
C TRP A 21 3.82 11.38 4.74
N LEU A 22 4.28 10.21 5.18
CA LEU A 22 3.60 8.93 5.05
C LEU A 22 2.22 8.84 5.76
N MET A 23 1.90 9.74 6.69
CA MET A 23 0.60 9.78 7.39
C MET A 23 -0.28 10.96 6.97
N THR A 24 0.11 11.72 5.94
CA THR A 24 -0.74 12.79 5.40
C THR A 24 -1.90 12.21 4.56
N PRO A 25 -3.12 12.75 4.65
CA PRO A 25 -4.21 12.38 3.77
C PRO A 25 -3.82 12.70 2.32
N ILE A 26 -3.82 11.70 1.44
CA ILE A 26 -3.47 11.90 0.03
C ILE A 26 -4.57 12.78 -0.61
N PRO A 27 -4.25 13.99 -1.11
CA PRO A 27 -5.24 14.87 -1.71
C PRO A 27 -5.84 14.23 -2.95
N HIS A 28 -7.17 14.34 -3.08
CA HIS A 28 -8.02 13.65 -4.07
C HIS A 28 -7.83 14.19 -5.50
N THR A 29 -6.64 13.99 -6.07
CA THR A 29 -6.27 14.48 -7.40
C THR A 29 -5.58 13.40 -8.20
N LYS A 30 -5.37 13.63 -9.51
CA LYS A 30 -4.72 12.70 -10.48
C LYS A 30 -3.43 12.04 -9.95
N THR A 31 -2.76 12.68 -9.00
CA THR A 31 -1.59 12.20 -8.26
C THR A 31 -1.84 10.89 -7.51
N THR A 32 -3.03 10.69 -6.93
CA THR A 32 -3.38 9.46 -6.19
C THR A 32 -3.35 8.23 -7.10
N THR A 33 -3.90 8.34 -8.32
CA THR A 33 -3.89 7.23 -9.28
C THR A 33 -2.47 6.80 -9.66
N PHE A 34 -1.55 7.76 -9.83
CA PHE A 34 -0.17 7.45 -10.17
C PHE A 34 0.58 6.78 -9.01
N LEU A 35 0.43 7.29 -7.79
CA LEU A 35 1.12 6.79 -6.59
C LEU A 35 0.63 5.39 -6.21
N THR A 36 -0.69 5.17 -6.15
CA THR A 36 -1.27 3.85 -5.86
C THR A 36 -0.79 2.80 -6.86
N ARG A 37 -0.73 3.16 -8.15
CA ARG A 37 -0.22 2.27 -9.20
C ARG A 37 1.25 1.93 -9.00
N ALA A 38 2.10 2.94 -8.78
CA ALA A 38 3.52 2.73 -8.61
C ALA A 38 3.79 1.82 -7.39
N ALA A 39 3.17 2.12 -6.26
CA ALA A 39 3.28 1.36 -5.02
C ALA A 39 2.84 -0.11 -5.16
N LEU A 40 1.71 -0.37 -5.83
CA LEU A 40 1.22 -1.73 -6.06
C LEU A 40 2.14 -2.55 -6.97
N ARG A 41 2.73 -1.94 -8.01
CA ARG A 41 3.62 -2.62 -8.96
C ARG A 41 5.01 -2.89 -8.41
N THR A 42 5.61 -1.90 -7.77
CA THR A 42 6.99 -2.01 -7.27
C THR A 42 7.05 -2.68 -5.90
N GLY A 43 5.91 -3.03 -5.33
CA GLY A 43 5.84 -3.57 -3.97
C GLY A 43 6.10 -2.55 -2.88
N HIS A 44 6.29 -1.26 -3.22
CA HIS A 44 6.40 -0.15 -2.27
C HIS A 44 5.02 0.27 -1.76
N ASN A 45 4.23 -0.71 -1.33
CA ASN A 45 2.89 -0.50 -0.79
C ASN A 45 2.88 -0.74 0.72
N ARG A 46 1.86 -0.20 1.36
CA ARG A 46 1.69 -0.29 2.82
C ARG A 46 0.76 -1.42 3.27
N LEU A 47 0.60 -2.45 2.44
CA LEU A 47 -0.16 -3.63 2.81
C LEU A 47 0.56 -4.45 3.89
N ASN A 48 -0.20 -5.03 4.83
CA ASN A 48 0.34 -5.69 6.02
C ASN A 48 1.37 -6.77 5.69
N HIS A 49 1.21 -7.51 4.59
CA HIS A 49 2.20 -8.51 4.19
C HIS A 49 3.57 -7.87 3.88
N HIS A 50 3.61 -6.78 3.11
CA HIS A 50 4.86 -6.07 2.83
C HIS A 50 5.44 -5.46 4.11
N MET A 51 4.58 -4.77 4.88
CA MET A 51 4.97 -4.10 6.12
C MET A 51 5.54 -5.08 7.16
N ALA A 52 4.99 -6.30 7.28
CA ALA A 52 5.47 -7.33 8.22
C ALA A 52 6.70 -8.09 7.69
N THR A 53 6.78 -8.35 6.39
CA THR A 53 7.86 -9.19 5.84
C THR A 53 9.12 -8.40 5.52
N LYS A 54 8.97 -7.20 4.94
CA LYS A 54 10.09 -6.37 4.47
C LYS A 54 10.48 -5.30 5.48
N LEU A 55 9.49 -4.60 6.05
CA LEU A 55 9.77 -3.46 6.93
C LEU A 55 9.75 -3.79 8.42
N LYS A 56 9.13 -4.92 8.82
CA LYS A 56 8.99 -5.36 10.23
C LYS A 56 8.28 -4.32 11.12
N LEU A 57 7.38 -3.52 10.53
CA LEU A 57 6.71 -2.41 11.22
C LEU A 57 5.34 -2.76 11.79
N VAL A 58 4.69 -3.81 11.27
CA VAL A 58 3.39 -4.28 11.77
C VAL A 58 3.53 -5.69 12.34
N PRO A 59 2.79 -6.02 13.40
CA PRO A 59 2.94 -7.30 14.10
C PRO A 59 2.36 -8.49 13.32
N SER A 60 1.48 -8.25 12.34
CA SER A 60 0.80 -9.30 11.59
C SER A 60 0.70 -8.97 10.10
N PRO A 61 0.95 -9.94 9.20
CA PRO A 61 0.75 -9.77 7.75
C PRO A 61 -0.72 -9.91 7.32
N LEU A 62 -1.64 -10.19 8.26
CA LEU A 62 -2.99 -10.63 7.94
C LEU A 62 -3.92 -9.47 7.58
N CYS A 63 -4.82 -9.76 6.64
CA CYS A 63 -6.03 -9.00 6.37
C CYS A 63 -7.10 -9.37 7.41
N SER A 64 -8.13 -8.53 7.58
CA SER A 64 -9.26 -8.79 8.47
C SER A 64 -10.01 -10.10 8.16
N CYS A 65 -9.86 -10.66 6.95
CA CYS A 65 -10.43 -11.94 6.57
C CYS A 65 -9.52 -13.15 6.90
N GLY A 66 -8.38 -12.95 7.57
CA GLY A 66 -7.48 -14.01 8.04
C GLY A 66 -6.45 -14.51 7.02
N LYS A 67 -6.40 -13.99 5.79
CA LYS A 67 -5.35 -14.31 4.80
C LYS A 67 -4.29 -13.22 4.77
N ASN A 68 -3.09 -13.53 4.26
CA ASN A 68 -2.04 -12.52 4.06
C ASN A 68 -2.55 -11.38 3.18
N GLN A 69 -2.35 -10.14 3.65
CA GLN A 69 -2.78 -8.95 2.94
C GLN A 69 -1.80 -8.62 1.82
N THR A 70 -1.89 -9.34 0.70
CA THR A 70 -1.13 -9.07 -0.53
C THR A 70 -2.00 -8.30 -1.53
N ALA A 71 -1.38 -7.65 -2.50
CA ALA A 71 -2.10 -6.96 -3.58
C ALA A 71 -3.00 -7.93 -4.35
N GLU A 72 -2.50 -9.12 -4.67
CA GLU A 72 -3.28 -10.19 -5.30
C GLU A 72 -4.50 -10.58 -4.46
N HIS A 73 -4.28 -10.85 -3.17
CA HIS A 73 -5.37 -11.21 -2.27
C HIS A 73 -6.46 -10.15 -2.25
N ILE A 74 -6.09 -8.90 -2.03
CA ILE A 74 -7.01 -7.78 -1.93
C ILE A 74 -7.76 -7.52 -3.25
N LEU A 75 -7.04 -7.55 -4.38
CA LEU A 75 -7.59 -7.22 -5.69
C LEU A 75 -8.38 -8.36 -6.33
N GLN A 76 -8.19 -9.62 -5.94
CA GLN A 76 -8.88 -10.76 -6.55
C GLN A 76 -9.76 -11.56 -5.59
N ALA A 77 -9.25 -11.91 -4.42
CA ALA A 77 -9.82 -13.01 -3.63
C ALA A 77 -10.38 -12.61 -2.26
N CYS A 78 -10.17 -11.37 -1.81
CA CYS A 78 -10.54 -10.97 -0.46
C CYS A 78 -12.07 -10.91 -0.32
N PRO A 79 -12.69 -11.74 0.54
CA PRO A 79 -14.15 -11.74 0.70
C PRO A 79 -14.65 -10.44 1.35
N TYR A 80 -13.82 -9.78 2.17
CA TYR A 80 -14.16 -8.51 2.80
C TYR A 80 -14.34 -7.37 1.77
N HIS A 81 -13.70 -7.48 0.60
CA HIS A 81 -13.79 -6.48 -0.46
C HIS A 81 -14.57 -6.96 -1.70
N SER A 82 -15.28 -8.09 -1.64
CA SER A 82 -16.00 -8.63 -2.82
C SER A 82 -17.02 -7.63 -3.36
N ALA A 83 -17.93 -7.13 -2.51
CA ALA A 83 -18.95 -6.18 -2.92
C ALA A 83 -18.36 -4.93 -3.57
N LEU A 84 -17.28 -4.39 -3.01
CA LEU A 84 -16.59 -3.23 -3.59
C LEU A 84 -15.96 -3.56 -4.94
N ARG A 85 -15.36 -4.75 -5.09
CA ARG A 85 -14.81 -5.18 -6.39
C ARG A 85 -15.91 -5.25 -7.45
N ASP A 86 -17.06 -5.81 -7.12
CA ASP A 86 -18.17 -5.98 -8.06
C ASP A 86 -18.76 -4.63 -8.50
N THR A 87 -18.70 -3.60 -7.64
CA THR A 87 -19.10 -2.22 -8.03
C THR A 87 -18.12 -1.52 -8.96
N ILE A 88 -16.83 -1.90 -8.94
CA ILE A 88 -15.76 -1.21 -9.68
C ILE A 88 -15.40 -1.96 -10.97
N TRP A 89 -15.40 -3.29 -10.92
CA TRP A 89 -15.15 -4.20 -12.03
C TRP A 89 -16.42 -5.03 -12.26
N LEU A 90 -17.28 -4.56 -13.16
CA LEU A 90 -18.53 -5.23 -13.55
C LEU A 90 -18.29 -6.58 -14.25
N GLU A 91 -17.11 -6.73 -14.85
CA GLU A 91 -16.65 -7.97 -15.48
C GLU A 91 -15.43 -8.51 -14.74
N GLU A 92 -15.27 -9.83 -14.77
CA GLU A 92 -14.10 -10.48 -14.21
C GLU A 92 -12.82 -9.93 -14.87
N THR A 93 -12.04 -9.21 -14.07
CA THR A 93 -10.84 -8.52 -14.52
C THR A 93 -9.61 -9.20 -13.94
N ALA A 94 -8.76 -9.75 -14.80
CA ALA A 94 -7.52 -10.41 -14.41
C ALA A 94 -6.57 -9.47 -13.63
N LEU A 95 -5.75 -10.04 -12.74
CA LEU A 95 -4.84 -9.25 -11.89
C LEU A 95 -3.87 -8.43 -12.72
N GLN A 96 -3.39 -9.01 -13.81
CA GLN A 96 -2.51 -8.34 -14.76
C GLN A 96 -3.14 -7.06 -15.33
N LYS A 97 -4.43 -7.08 -15.63
CA LYS A 97 -5.15 -5.90 -16.15
C LYS A 97 -5.39 -4.86 -15.05
N LYS A 98 -5.70 -5.28 -13.81
CA LYS A 98 -5.83 -4.38 -12.65
C LYS A 98 -4.52 -3.66 -12.31
N LEU A 99 -3.38 -4.34 -12.48
CA LEU A 99 -2.06 -3.78 -12.15
C LEU A 99 -1.40 -3.08 -13.33
N TYR A 100 -1.46 -3.65 -14.54
CA TYR A 100 -0.69 -3.23 -15.72
C TYR A 100 -1.53 -2.79 -16.91
N GLY A 101 -2.85 -2.75 -16.77
CA GLY A 101 -3.77 -2.35 -17.84
C GLY A 101 -3.64 -0.88 -18.26
N PRO A 102 -4.45 -0.46 -19.26
CA PRO A 102 -4.54 0.92 -19.70
C PRO A 102 -5.02 1.84 -18.57
N ARG A 103 -4.88 3.15 -18.80
CA ARG A 103 -5.18 4.20 -17.81
C ARG A 103 -6.54 4.02 -17.11
N GLU A 104 -7.57 3.65 -17.85
CA GLU A 104 -8.92 3.45 -17.31
C GLU A 104 -8.98 2.34 -16.25
N ASP A 105 -8.31 1.21 -16.47
CA ASP A 105 -8.22 0.12 -15.51
C ASP A 105 -7.43 0.51 -14.27
N LEU A 106 -6.41 1.35 -14.45
CA LEU A 106 -5.61 1.87 -13.35
C LEU A 106 -6.40 2.88 -12.52
N GLU A 107 -7.25 3.69 -13.16
CA GLU A 107 -8.19 4.58 -12.48
C GLU A 107 -9.25 3.79 -11.70
N ARG A 108 -9.69 2.61 -12.19
CA ARG A 108 -10.51 1.67 -11.41
C ARG A 108 -9.77 1.16 -10.17
N THR A 109 -8.53 0.68 -10.31
CA THR A 109 -7.72 0.19 -9.18
C THR A 109 -7.46 1.28 -8.13
N ALA A 110 -7.21 2.51 -8.57
CA ALA A 110 -7.04 3.64 -7.65
C ALA A 110 -8.35 4.00 -6.90
N ARG A 111 -9.49 3.98 -7.59
CA ARG A 111 -10.81 4.15 -6.95
C ARG A 111 -11.07 3.06 -5.92
N PHE A 112 -10.74 1.81 -6.24
CA PHE A 112 -10.85 0.70 -5.30
C PHE A 112 -10.01 0.92 -4.05
N ALA A 113 -8.73 1.30 -4.22
CA ALA A 113 -7.84 1.57 -3.09
C ALA A 113 -8.38 2.67 -2.16
N LEU A 114 -8.87 3.76 -2.76
CA LEU A 114 -9.49 4.88 -2.03
C LEU A 114 -10.73 4.44 -1.24
N GLN A 115 -11.64 3.71 -1.89
CA GLN A 115 -12.92 3.32 -1.29
C GLN A 115 -12.78 2.15 -0.29
N SER A 116 -11.76 1.32 -0.42
CA SER A 116 -11.47 0.22 0.51
C SER A 116 -10.77 0.65 1.79
N GLY A 117 -10.35 1.93 1.89
CA GLY A 117 -9.56 2.42 3.02
C GLY A 117 -8.17 1.79 3.12
N LEU A 118 -7.70 1.16 2.04
CA LEU A 118 -6.37 0.56 2.02
C LEU A 118 -5.33 1.66 2.08
N THR A 119 -4.35 1.46 2.95
CA THR A 119 -3.15 2.28 2.90
C THR A 119 -2.21 1.63 1.89
N ILE A 120 -1.97 2.31 0.77
CA ILE A 120 -1.09 1.84 -0.32
C ILE A 120 0.10 2.77 -0.40
#